data_AF-A0A7J9FYQ1-F1
#
_entry.id   AF-A0A7J9FYQ1-F1
#
_cell.length_a   1.000
_cell.length_b   1.000
_cell.length_c   1.000
_cell.angle_alpha   90.00
_cell.angle_beta   90.00
_cell.angle_gamma   90.00
#
_symmetry.space_group_name_H-M   'P 1'
#
loop_
_entity.id
_entity.type
_entity.pdbx_description
1 polymer ?
#
loop_
_entity_poly.entity_id
_entity_poly.type
_entity_poly.pdbx_seq_one_letter_code
_entity_poly.pdbx_strand_id
1 'polypeptide(L)'
;MNFHLKKVGYEKQVTNFSTDLKDGEAYAYLLNALAPEHSTPSTLDTSDPTERAKMVLQQAEKLECKRFLTPKDIVEGSPNLNLAFVAQIFHNRNGLSTESKNMSYAEMMTDDVETSREERCFRLWINSLGISTYVNNLFEDVRNGWVMLEVLDKLFPGTVNWKQANKPPIKMPFKKVENCNQVINIGKDLNFSLVNVAGNDVVAGNKKLIVAFLWQLMRFSMLQLLKNLRSYSHGKEITDADILNWANNKVKKSGRTTQMESFKDKSLSNGVFFLELLTAVEPRVVDWNLVTKGETDEDKKSNATYIISVARKIGCSIFLLPEDVIEVNQKMILTLTASIMYFCLQQQGEGPDDSDLASEVSRLSVDGSVSDAAPSPQAED
;
A
#
# COMPACT_ATOMS: atom_id res chain seq x y z
N MET A 1 -11.02 -25.47 9.36
CA MET A 1 -12.10 -26.46 9.11
C MET A 1 -11.57 -27.89 9.07
N ASN A 2 -10.88 -28.34 8.00
CA ASN A 2 -10.40 -29.74 7.89
C ASN A 2 -9.59 -30.25 9.09
N PHE A 3 -8.79 -29.39 9.73
CA PHE A 3 -8.06 -29.73 10.96
C PHE A 3 -8.98 -30.27 12.07
N HIS A 4 -10.13 -29.62 12.29
CA HIS A 4 -11.10 -30.04 13.31
C HIS A 4 -11.95 -31.21 12.85
N LEU A 5 -12.38 -31.19 11.59
CA LEU A 5 -13.15 -32.29 10.98
C LEU A 5 -12.41 -33.63 11.10
N LYS A 6 -11.10 -33.64 10.82
CA LYS A 6 -10.26 -34.84 10.98
C LYS A 6 -10.18 -35.32 12.42
N LYS A 7 -10.15 -34.41 13.41
CA LYS A 7 -10.10 -34.78 14.83
C LYS A 7 -11.38 -35.47 15.31
N VAL A 8 -12.53 -35.11 14.76
CA VAL A 8 -13.82 -35.71 15.11
C VAL A 8 -14.25 -36.85 14.19
N GLY A 9 -13.34 -37.39 13.38
CA GLY A 9 -13.59 -38.57 12.55
C GLY A 9 -14.45 -38.32 11.32
N TYR A 10 -14.56 -37.08 10.83
CA TYR A 10 -15.24 -36.81 9.56
C TYR A 10 -14.42 -37.36 8.38
N GLU A 11 -15.01 -38.25 7.59
CA GLU A 11 -14.30 -39.00 6.54
C GLU A 11 -14.01 -38.18 5.28
N LYS A 12 -14.91 -37.24 4.93
CA LYS A 12 -14.79 -36.43 3.72
C LYS A 12 -13.79 -35.27 3.95
N GLN A 13 -13.12 -34.85 2.88
CA GLN A 13 -12.29 -33.65 2.89
C GLN A 13 -13.02 -32.49 2.24
N VAL A 14 -13.12 -31.35 2.93
CA VAL A 14 -13.69 -30.13 2.37
C VAL A 14 -12.63 -29.43 1.51
N THR A 15 -12.92 -29.26 0.23
CA THR A 15 -12.05 -28.63 -0.78
C THR A 15 -12.63 -27.36 -1.38
N ASN A 16 -13.94 -27.14 -1.22
CA ASN A 16 -14.64 -25.93 -1.67
C ASN A 16 -15.76 -25.54 -0.69
N PHE A 17 -16.25 -24.30 -0.79
CA PHE A 17 -17.35 -23.78 0.06
C PHE A 17 -18.72 -23.96 -0.58
N SER A 18 -18.90 -24.95 -1.45
CA SER A 18 -20.12 -25.13 -2.24
C SER A 18 -20.65 -26.56 -2.13
N THR A 19 -20.34 -27.43 -3.09
CA THR A 19 -20.79 -28.82 -3.13
C THR A 19 -20.43 -29.63 -1.89
N ASP A 20 -19.31 -29.31 -1.25
CA ASP A 20 -18.82 -30.06 -0.09
C ASP A 20 -19.55 -29.69 1.21
N LEU A 21 -20.31 -28.59 1.19
CA LEU A 21 -21.02 -28.05 2.35
C LEU A 21 -22.55 -28.11 2.21
N LYS A 22 -23.05 -28.42 1.00
CA LYS A 22 -24.48 -28.33 0.68
C LYS A 22 -25.39 -29.25 1.49
N ASP A 23 -24.85 -30.36 1.97
CA ASP A 23 -25.60 -31.29 2.81
C ASP A 23 -25.63 -30.83 4.27
N GLY A 24 -24.84 -29.84 4.68
CA GLY A 24 -24.76 -29.38 6.07
C GLY A 24 -24.05 -30.36 7.02
N GLU A 25 -23.57 -31.50 6.53
CA GLU A 25 -22.92 -32.53 7.35
C GLU A 25 -21.60 -32.01 7.91
N ALA A 26 -20.75 -31.46 7.05
CA ALA A 26 -19.47 -30.88 7.45
C ALA A 26 -19.63 -29.75 8.49
N TYR A 27 -20.72 -28.97 8.42
CA TYR A 27 -21.03 -27.95 9.42
C TYR A 27 -21.41 -28.55 10.76
N ALA A 28 -22.25 -29.59 10.78
CA ALA A 28 -22.65 -30.26 12.01
C ALA A 28 -21.43 -30.85 12.73
N TYR A 29 -20.54 -31.56 12.01
CA TYR A 29 -19.29 -32.07 12.57
C TYR A 29 -18.37 -30.96 13.08
N LEU A 30 -18.24 -29.86 12.33
CA LEU A 30 -17.40 -28.73 12.72
C LEU A 30 -17.91 -28.06 14.00
N LEU A 31 -19.21 -27.79 14.10
CA LEU A 31 -19.81 -27.16 15.28
C LEU A 31 -19.76 -28.09 16.49
N ASN A 32 -19.89 -29.41 16.30
CA ASN A 32 -19.72 -30.37 17.38
C ASN A 32 -18.28 -30.46 17.86
N ALA A 33 -17.29 -30.32 16.96
CA ALA A 33 -15.88 -30.27 17.31
C ALA A 33 -15.52 -29.00 18.09
N LEU A 34 -16.08 -27.86 17.67
CA LEU A 34 -15.75 -26.56 18.25
C LEU A 34 -16.52 -26.30 19.54
N ALA A 35 -17.80 -26.67 19.58
CA ALA A 35 -18.76 -26.35 20.63
C ALA A 35 -19.58 -27.59 21.06
N PRO A 36 -18.92 -28.61 21.63
CA PRO A 36 -19.59 -29.82 22.09
C PRO A 36 -20.74 -29.53 23.08
N GLU A 37 -20.62 -28.47 23.88
CA GLU A 37 -21.65 -28.04 24.86
C GLU A 37 -22.97 -27.56 24.25
N HIS A 38 -22.98 -27.22 22.97
CA HIS A 38 -24.18 -26.75 22.25
C HIS A 38 -24.69 -27.77 21.23
N SER A 39 -24.03 -28.92 21.16
CA SER A 39 -24.31 -29.99 20.21
C SER A 39 -25.54 -30.78 20.61
N THR A 40 -26.42 -31.04 19.65
CA THR A 40 -27.56 -31.95 19.82
C THR A 40 -27.36 -33.20 18.96
N PRO A 41 -27.44 -34.42 19.53
CA PRO A 41 -27.22 -35.68 18.79
C PRO A 41 -28.06 -35.82 17.51
N SER A 42 -29.27 -35.25 17.53
CA SER A 42 -30.21 -35.26 16.40
C SER A 42 -29.72 -34.58 15.13
N THR A 43 -28.69 -33.72 15.19
CA THR A 43 -28.17 -33.00 14.01
C THR A 43 -27.52 -33.95 13.00
N LEU A 44 -26.77 -34.94 13.47
CA LEU A 44 -26.06 -35.90 12.61
C LEU A 44 -27.00 -36.99 12.09
N ASP A 45 -28.02 -37.34 12.88
CA ASP A 45 -29.03 -38.35 12.52
C ASP A 45 -30.12 -37.82 11.56
N THR A 46 -30.19 -36.50 11.37
CA THR A 46 -31.19 -35.87 10.49
C THR A 46 -30.88 -36.19 9.03
N SER A 47 -31.80 -36.83 8.30
CA SER A 47 -31.61 -37.21 6.89
C SER A 47 -31.82 -36.07 5.89
N ASP A 48 -32.75 -35.15 6.18
CA ASP A 48 -33.07 -34.01 5.33
C ASP A 48 -32.02 -32.88 5.42
N PRO A 49 -31.35 -32.51 4.32
CA PRO A 49 -30.34 -31.44 4.33
C PRO A 49 -30.88 -30.07 4.75
N THR A 50 -32.14 -29.76 4.45
CA THR A 50 -32.74 -28.46 4.78
C THR A 50 -32.99 -28.33 6.28
N GLU A 51 -33.57 -29.34 6.92
CA GLU A 51 -33.70 -29.37 8.39
C GLU A 51 -32.33 -29.44 9.06
N ARG A 52 -31.36 -30.20 8.53
CA ARG A 52 -29.98 -30.20 9.05
C ARG A 52 -29.35 -28.81 9.02
N ALA A 53 -29.47 -28.10 7.90
CA ALA A 53 -28.98 -26.73 7.75
C ALA A 53 -29.64 -25.76 8.74
N LYS A 54 -30.94 -25.91 8.99
CA LYS A 54 -31.66 -25.12 10.00
C LYS A 54 -31.13 -25.35 11.41
N MET A 55 -30.85 -26.60 11.78
CA MET A 55 -30.26 -26.94 13.08
C MET A 55 -28.82 -26.44 13.20
N VAL A 56 -28.02 -26.56 12.15
CA VAL A 56 -26.66 -25.98 12.07
C VAL A 56 -26.69 -24.48 12.36
N LEU A 57 -27.61 -23.74 11.74
CA LEU A 57 -27.74 -22.31 11.96
C LEU A 57 -28.19 -21.97 13.39
N GLN A 58 -29.11 -22.75 13.97
CA GLN A 58 -29.51 -22.58 15.37
C GLN A 58 -28.37 -22.87 16.35
N GLN A 59 -27.50 -23.84 16.05
CA GLN A 59 -26.32 -24.13 16.87
C GLN A 59 -25.26 -23.03 16.73
N ALA A 60 -25.05 -22.51 15.52
CA ALA A 60 -24.12 -21.40 15.30
C ALA A 60 -24.58 -20.10 16.00
N GLU A 61 -25.89 -19.87 16.10
CA GLU A 61 -26.46 -18.72 16.84
C GLU A 61 -26.09 -18.75 18.33
N LYS A 62 -25.96 -19.94 18.93
CA LYS A 62 -25.45 -20.11 20.30
C LYS A 62 -23.96 -19.76 20.45
N LEU A 63 -23.21 -19.69 19.34
CA LEU A 63 -21.81 -19.25 19.28
C LEU A 63 -21.67 -17.77 18.91
N GLU A 64 -22.72 -16.98 19.13
CA GLU A 64 -22.79 -15.56 18.78
C GLU A 64 -22.51 -15.31 17.29
N CYS A 65 -22.68 -16.32 16.44
CA CYS A 65 -22.59 -16.15 15.00
C CYS A 65 -23.88 -15.47 14.52
N LYS A 66 -23.83 -14.15 14.32
CA LYS A 66 -24.88 -13.34 13.68
C LYS A 66 -25.45 -14.04 12.44
N ARG A 67 -26.76 -14.23 12.44
CA ARG A 67 -27.50 -14.90 11.38
C ARG A 67 -27.68 -13.99 10.17
N PHE A 68 -26.93 -14.26 9.09
CA PHE A 68 -27.14 -13.65 7.77
C PHE A 68 -27.45 -14.67 6.68
N LEU A 69 -27.33 -15.95 6.99
CA LEU A 69 -27.47 -17.07 6.07
C LEU A 69 -28.76 -17.84 6.37
N THR A 70 -29.46 -18.30 5.33
CA THR A 70 -30.68 -19.12 5.44
C THR A 70 -30.39 -20.60 5.16
N PRO A 71 -31.22 -21.54 5.65
CA PRO A 71 -31.04 -22.97 5.35
C PRO A 71 -30.95 -23.26 3.84
N LYS A 72 -31.71 -22.49 3.04
CA LYS A 72 -31.72 -22.59 1.59
C LYS A 72 -30.35 -22.26 0.99
N ASP A 73 -29.65 -21.24 1.50
CA ASP A 73 -28.34 -20.83 0.99
C ASP A 73 -27.24 -21.89 1.22
N ILE A 74 -27.34 -22.67 2.30
CA ILE A 74 -26.49 -23.84 2.54
C ILE A 74 -26.82 -24.91 1.50
N VAL A 75 -28.10 -25.30 1.36
CA VAL A 75 -28.50 -26.41 0.49
C VAL A 75 -28.29 -26.13 -0.99
N GLU A 76 -28.43 -24.87 -1.41
CA GLU A 76 -28.08 -24.42 -2.76
C GLU A 76 -26.56 -24.34 -3.00
N GLY A 77 -25.75 -24.44 -1.95
CA GLY A 77 -24.29 -24.46 -2.03
C GLY A 77 -23.69 -23.12 -2.44
N SER A 78 -24.30 -21.99 -2.02
CA SER A 78 -23.83 -20.64 -2.36
C SER A 78 -22.40 -20.40 -1.85
N PRO A 79 -21.37 -20.30 -2.72
CA PRO A 79 -19.98 -20.34 -2.29
C PRO A 79 -19.59 -19.20 -1.35
N ASN A 80 -20.01 -17.97 -1.68
CA ASN A 80 -19.64 -16.77 -0.93
C ASN A 80 -20.33 -16.71 0.44
N LEU A 81 -21.60 -17.13 0.50
CA LEU A 81 -22.35 -17.15 1.76
C LEU A 81 -21.80 -18.21 2.71
N ASN A 82 -21.51 -19.41 2.20
CA ASN A 82 -20.90 -20.48 2.98
C ASN A 82 -19.47 -20.12 3.42
N LEU A 83 -18.66 -19.49 2.57
CA LEU A 83 -17.33 -18.96 2.94
C LEU A 83 -17.44 -17.94 4.09
N ALA A 84 -18.33 -16.96 3.96
CA ALA A 84 -18.55 -15.94 4.99
C ALA A 84 -18.99 -16.60 6.32
N PHE A 85 -19.84 -17.63 6.24
CA PHE A 85 -20.32 -18.33 7.43
C PHE A 85 -19.21 -19.15 8.11
N VAL A 86 -18.36 -19.84 7.34
CA VAL A 86 -17.17 -20.52 7.89
C VAL A 86 -16.20 -19.50 8.52
N ALA A 87 -15.99 -18.35 7.88
CA ALA A 87 -15.13 -17.29 8.39
C ALA A 87 -15.65 -16.71 9.72
N GLN A 88 -16.96 -16.60 9.88
CA GLN A 88 -17.60 -16.16 11.11
C GLN A 88 -17.43 -17.18 12.24
N ILE A 89 -17.66 -18.46 11.97
CA ILE A 89 -17.41 -19.54 12.94
C ILE A 89 -15.94 -19.49 13.38
N PHE A 90 -15.01 -19.30 12.44
CA PHE A 90 -13.58 -19.19 12.77
C PHE A 90 -13.24 -17.98 13.64
N HIS A 91 -13.83 -16.80 13.37
CA HIS A 91 -13.61 -15.60 14.18
C HIS A 91 -14.12 -15.75 15.61
N ASN A 92 -15.30 -16.35 15.78
CA ASN A 92 -15.91 -16.52 17.10
C ASN A 92 -15.26 -17.67 17.88
N ARG A 93 -14.88 -18.75 17.20
CA ARG A 93 -14.30 -19.93 17.85
C ARG A 93 -13.40 -20.73 16.92
N ASN A 94 -12.11 -20.39 16.91
CA ASN A 94 -11.13 -21.11 16.09
C ASN A 94 -10.76 -22.50 16.65
N GLY A 95 -11.03 -22.80 17.93
CA GLY A 95 -10.77 -24.09 18.57
C GLY A 95 -9.28 -24.48 18.66
N LEU A 96 -8.37 -23.52 18.54
CA LEU A 96 -6.92 -23.76 18.64
C LEU A 96 -6.48 -23.54 20.09
N SER A 97 -5.79 -24.51 20.69
CA SER A 97 -5.12 -24.31 21.98
C SER A 97 -3.90 -23.42 21.80
N THR A 98 -3.64 -22.52 22.76
CA THR A 98 -2.43 -21.69 22.84
C THR A 98 -1.20 -22.46 23.30
N GLU A 99 -1.28 -23.79 23.40
CA GLU A 99 -0.13 -24.68 23.61
C GLU A 99 0.69 -24.77 22.31
N SER A 100 1.26 -23.63 21.92
CA SER A 100 2.44 -23.59 21.07
C SER A 100 3.52 -24.38 21.80
N LYS A 101 3.88 -25.55 21.27
CA LYS A 101 5.22 -26.13 21.46
C LYS A 101 6.21 -24.97 21.39
N ASN A 102 6.99 -24.77 22.44
CA ASN A 102 8.06 -23.79 22.63
C ASN A 102 8.73 -23.36 21.30
N MET A 103 8.07 -22.48 20.56
CA MET A 103 8.67 -21.65 19.53
C MET A 103 8.67 -20.28 20.20
N SER A 104 9.87 -19.74 20.40
CA SER A 104 10.01 -18.44 21.01
C SER A 104 9.19 -17.42 20.21
N TYR A 105 8.54 -16.46 20.86
CA TYR A 105 7.93 -15.32 20.19
C TYR A 105 8.91 -14.61 19.23
N ALA A 106 10.22 -14.70 19.51
CA ALA A 106 11.30 -14.24 18.65
C ALA A 106 11.48 -15.05 17.35
N GLU A 107 11.10 -16.33 17.32
CA GLU A 107 11.16 -17.18 16.12
C GLU A 107 9.97 -16.97 15.18
N MET A 108 8.84 -16.46 15.71
CA MET A 108 7.68 -16.03 14.89
C MET A 108 7.86 -14.62 14.31
N MET A 109 8.68 -13.77 14.93
CA MET A 109 8.96 -12.38 14.51
C MET A 109 10.33 -12.29 13.82
N THR A 110 10.49 -12.96 12.67
CA THR A 110 11.74 -12.81 11.88
C THR A 110 11.76 -11.54 11.03
N ASP A 111 10.62 -10.89 10.82
CA ASP A 111 10.53 -9.64 10.09
C ASP A 111 10.30 -8.47 11.05
N ASP A 112 11.15 -7.45 10.95
CA ASP A 112 10.95 -6.22 11.70
C ASP A 112 9.65 -5.52 11.27
N VAL A 113 9.08 -4.72 12.17
CA VAL A 113 7.80 -4.02 11.97
C VAL A 113 7.84 -3.11 10.74
N GLU A 114 8.99 -2.53 10.44
CA GLU A 114 9.22 -1.66 9.30
C GLU A 114 9.16 -2.43 7.97
N THR A 115 9.79 -3.60 7.90
CA THR A 115 9.79 -4.52 6.75
C THR A 115 8.37 -4.99 6.46
N SER A 116 7.57 -5.29 7.48
CA SER A 116 6.15 -5.63 7.31
C SER A 116 5.33 -4.47 6.75
N ARG A 117 5.62 -3.24 7.18
CA ARG A 117 4.96 -2.02 6.67
C ARG A 117 5.35 -1.74 5.22
N GLU A 118 6.64 -1.80 4.91
CA GLU A 118 7.17 -1.59 3.56
C GLU A 118 6.67 -2.68 2.59
N GLU A 119 6.63 -3.95 3.02
CA GLU A 119 6.03 -5.07 2.26
C GLU A 119 4.62 -4.72 1.82
N ARG A 120 3.77 -4.31 2.77
CA ARG A 120 2.37 -3.99 2.52
C ARG A 120 2.24 -2.80 1.58
N CYS A 121 3.04 -1.75 1.79
CA CYS A 121 3.05 -0.56 0.95
C CYS A 121 3.37 -0.92 -0.51
N PHE A 122 4.49 -1.61 -0.75
CA PHE A 122 4.89 -1.98 -2.11
C PHE A 122 3.97 -3.00 -2.75
N ARG A 123 3.45 -3.97 -1.99
CA ARG A 123 2.47 -4.94 -2.52
C ARG A 123 1.19 -4.25 -2.99
N LEU A 124 0.65 -3.32 -2.20
CA LEU A 124 -0.54 -2.57 -2.60
C LEU A 124 -0.26 -1.64 -3.79
N TRP A 125 0.91 -0.98 -3.80
CA TRP A 125 1.33 -0.15 -4.92
C TRP A 125 1.46 -0.96 -6.21
N ILE A 126 2.17 -2.10 -6.19
CA ILE A 126 2.31 -2.96 -7.38
C ILE A 126 0.94 -3.42 -7.90
N ASN A 127 0.07 -3.88 -7.01
CA ASN A 127 -1.27 -4.34 -7.38
C ASN A 127 -2.17 -3.22 -7.92
N SER A 128 -1.86 -1.93 -7.66
CA SER A 128 -2.61 -0.81 -8.23
C SER A 128 -2.15 -0.39 -9.63
N LEU A 129 -0.99 -0.87 -10.10
CA LEU A 129 -0.43 -0.49 -11.41
C LEU A 129 -1.13 -1.17 -12.59
N GLY A 130 -2.07 -2.09 -12.34
CA GLY A 130 -2.76 -2.84 -13.39
C GLY A 130 -1.85 -3.82 -14.15
N ILE A 131 -0.86 -4.41 -13.45
CA ILE A 131 -0.09 -5.56 -13.96
C ILE A 131 -0.98 -6.81 -14.00
N SER A 132 -0.57 -7.81 -14.77
CA SER A 132 -1.33 -9.06 -14.93
C SER A 132 -1.20 -10.00 -13.74
N THR A 133 -0.06 -9.97 -13.04
CA THR A 133 0.19 -10.83 -11.88
C THR A 133 -0.27 -10.16 -10.60
N TYR A 134 -1.07 -10.85 -9.78
CA TYR A 134 -1.44 -10.37 -8.45
C TYR A 134 -0.39 -10.79 -7.40
N VAL A 135 0.08 -9.83 -6.60
CA VAL A 135 1.07 -10.06 -5.55
C VAL A 135 0.37 -10.32 -4.22
N ASN A 136 0.60 -11.49 -3.64
CA ASN A 136 0.08 -11.92 -2.34
C ASN A 136 1.13 -11.79 -1.24
N ASN A 137 2.37 -12.19 -1.53
CA ASN A 137 3.53 -12.04 -0.66
C ASN A 137 4.67 -11.45 -1.47
N LEU A 138 5.00 -10.18 -1.24
CA LEU A 138 6.00 -9.47 -2.02
C LEU A 138 7.33 -10.20 -2.08
N PHE A 139 7.83 -10.68 -0.95
CA PHE A 139 9.18 -11.25 -0.86
C PHE A 139 9.30 -12.63 -1.50
N GLU A 140 8.20 -13.34 -1.74
CA GLU A 140 8.20 -14.61 -2.46
C GLU A 140 7.84 -14.45 -3.94
N ASP A 141 6.81 -13.66 -4.23
CA ASP A 141 6.23 -13.57 -5.58
C ASP A 141 7.18 -12.86 -6.57
N VAL A 142 8.05 -11.97 -6.10
CA VAL A 142 9.03 -11.24 -6.95
C VAL A 142 10.30 -12.04 -7.26
N ARG A 143 10.57 -13.15 -6.56
CA ARG A 143 11.86 -13.87 -6.62
C ARG A 143 12.20 -14.47 -7.98
N ASN A 144 11.21 -14.66 -8.84
CA ASN A 144 11.41 -15.15 -10.20
C ASN A 144 11.64 -14.01 -11.22
N GLY A 145 11.64 -12.75 -10.77
CA GLY A 145 11.84 -11.53 -11.56
C GLY A 145 10.65 -11.12 -12.44
N TRP A 146 9.65 -11.97 -12.64
CA TRP A 146 8.55 -11.72 -13.58
C TRP A 146 7.71 -10.50 -13.19
N VAL A 147 7.27 -10.44 -11.92
CA VAL A 147 6.48 -9.31 -11.40
C VAL A 147 7.24 -8.00 -11.55
N MET A 148 8.54 -7.98 -11.25
CA MET A 148 9.35 -6.77 -11.36
C MET A 148 9.52 -6.33 -12.82
N LEU A 149 9.63 -7.26 -13.77
CA LEU A 149 9.61 -6.93 -15.21
C LEU A 149 8.24 -6.35 -15.63
N GLU A 150 7.13 -6.93 -15.19
CA GLU A 150 5.79 -6.37 -15.49
C GLU A 150 5.65 -4.94 -14.96
N VAL A 151 6.12 -4.68 -13.74
CA VAL A 151 6.11 -3.33 -13.15
C VAL A 151 6.98 -2.37 -13.96
N LEU A 152 8.21 -2.79 -14.33
CA LEU A 152 9.12 -1.97 -15.14
C LEU A 152 8.51 -1.61 -16.50
N ASP A 153 7.89 -2.57 -17.20
CA ASP A 153 7.26 -2.32 -18.50
C ASP A 153 5.99 -1.47 -18.38
N LYS A 154 5.22 -1.60 -17.28
CA LYS A 154 4.08 -0.73 -17.02
C LYS A 154 4.48 0.72 -16.78
N LEU A 155 5.52 0.94 -15.98
CA LEU A 155 5.98 2.28 -15.63
C LEU A 155 6.79 2.92 -16.77
N PHE A 156 7.59 2.10 -17.47
CA PHE A 156 8.49 2.52 -18.53
C PHE A 156 8.36 1.58 -19.75
N PRO A 157 7.30 1.76 -20.56
CA PRO A 157 7.05 0.90 -21.71
C PRO A 157 8.24 0.81 -22.65
N GLY A 158 8.60 -0.41 -23.05
CA GLY A 158 9.69 -0.68 -23.98
C GLY A 158 11.08 -0.82 -23.34
N THR A 159 11.19 -0.69 -22.01
CA THR A 159 12.44 -1.01 -21.28
C THR A 159 12.69 -2.51 -21.13
N VAL A 160 11.64 -3.32 -21.14
CA VAL A 160 11.73 -4.78 -20.96
C VAL A 160 11.86 -5.50 -22.29
N ASN A 161 12.87 -6.35 -22.40
CA ASN A 161 13.02 -7.28 -23.52
C ASN A 161 12.31 -8.61 -23.22
N TRP A 162 11.03 -8.67 -23.55
CA TRP A 162 10.19 -9.86 -23.35
C TRP A 162 10.67 -11.10 -24.12
N LYS A 163 11.50 -10.97 -25.16
CA LYS A 163 12.10 -12.12 -25.87
C LYS A 163 13.15 -12.84 -25.02
N GLN A 164 13.76 -12.14 -24.06
CA GLN A 164 14.75 -12.67 -23.13
C GLN A 164 14.15 -12.99 -21.75
N ALA A 165 12.88 -12.64 -21.53
CA ALA A 165 12.18 -12.92 -20.28
C ALA A 165 11.58 -14.33 -20.27
N ASN A 166 11.67 -15.01 -19.13
CA ASN A 166 11.13 -16.34 -18.91
C ASN A 166 9.81 -16.25 -18.14
N LYS A 167 8.69 -16.62 -18.77
CA LYS A 167 7.36 -16.59 -18.15
C LYS A 167 7.18 -17.72 -17.12
N PRO A 168 6.56 -17.45 -15.94
CA PRO A 168 6.17 -18.48 -14.98
C PRO A 168 5.17 -19.51 -15.53
N PRO A 169 5.16 -20.76 -15.02
CA PRO A 169 6.00 -21.28 -13.93
C PRO A 169 7.43 -21.63 -14.38
N ILE A 170 8.44 -21.15 -13.63
CA ILE A 170 9.86 -21.36 -13.95
C ILE A 170 10.45 -22.48 -13.09
N LYS A 171 10.77 -23.62 -13.72
CA LYS A 171 11.41 -24.77 -13.05
C LYS A 171 12.93 -24.61 -12.91
N MET A 172 13.61 -24.11 -13.95
CA MET A 172 15.06 -24.02 -13.97
C MET A 172 15.55 -22.78 -13.20
N PRO A 173 16.42 -22.92 -12.19
CA PRO A 173 16.88 -21.78 -11.38
C PRO A 173 17.54 -20.67 -12.19
N PHE A 174 18.38 -21.00 -13.19
CA PHE A 174 19.09 -20.01 -14.00
C PHE A 174 18.14 -19.08 -14.78
N LYS A 175 16.94 -19.55 -15.16
CA LYS A 175 15.93 -18.72 -15.84
C LYS A 175 15.33 -17.64 -14.93
N LYS A 176 15.25 -17.91 -13.62
CA LYS A 176 14.88 -16.86 -12.64
C LYS A 176 15.97 -15.81 -12.56
N VAL A 177 17.23 -16.25 -12.55
CA VAL A 177 18.40 -15.37 -12.53
C VAL A 177 18.46 -14.49 -13.77
N GLU A 178 18.17 -15.02 -14.96
CA GLU A 178 18.09 -14.25 -16.22
C GLU A 178 17.05 -13.12 -16.11
N ASN A 179 15.85 -13.39 -15.61
CA ASN A 179 14.84 -12.36 -15.38
C ASN A 179 15.32 -11.30 -14.39
N CYS A 180 15.83 -11.72 -13.23
CA CYS A 180 16.30 -10.80 -12.20
C CYS A 180 17.52 -9.98 -12.66
N ASN A 181 18.41 -10.55 -13.48
CA ASN A 181 19.52 -9.81 -14.08
C ASN A 181 18.99 -8.71 -15.02
N GLN A 182 17.96 -9.01 -15.81
CA GLN A 182 17.33 -7.99 -16.66
C GLN A 182 16.73 -6.86 -15.81
N VAL A 183 16.03 -7.18 -14.71
CA VAL A 183 15.50 -6.20 -13.75
C VAL A 183 16.60 -5.28 -13.21
N ILE A 184 17.72 -5.86 -12.76
CA ILE A 184 18.84 -5.10 -12.21
C ILE A 184 19.52 -4.24 -13.29
N ASN A 185 19.68 -4.77 -14.52
CA ASN A 185 20.27 -4.02 -15.62
C ASN A 185 19.40 -2.82 -16.01
N ILE A 186 18.09 -3.00 -16.15
CA ILE A 186 17.15 -1.88 -16.40
C ILE A 186 17.23 -0.87 -15.25
N GLY A 187 17.29 -1.32 -14.00
CA GLY A 187 17.47 -0.42 -12.86
C GLY A 187 18.76 0.42 -12.95
N LYS A 188 19.87 -0.16 -13.41
CA LYS A 188 21.13 0.55 -13.65
C LYS A 188 21.00 1.56 -14.79
N ASP A 189 20.31 1.20 -15.87
CA ASP A 189 20.04 2.11 -17.00
C ASP A 189 19.16 3.30 -16.59
N LEU A 190 18.29 3.09 -15.60
CA LEU A 190 17.48 4.14 -14.95
C LEU A 190 18.26 4.90 -13.84
N ASN A 191 19.56 4.68 -13.71
CA ASN A 191 20.46 5.30 -12.72
C ASN A 191 20.11 4.99 -11.25
N PHE A 192 19.57 3.81 -10.96
CA PHE A 192 19.37 3.37 -9.58
C PHE A 192 20.72 3.00 -8.93
N SER A 193 20.84 3.31 -7.64
CA SER A 193 21.98 2.90 -6.82
C SER A 193 21.87 1.40 -6.52
N LEU A 194 22.54 0.61 -7.35
CA LEU A 194 22.56 -0.86 -7.32
C LEU A 194 24.01 -1.39 -7.25
N VAL A 195 24.83 -0.74 -6.42
CA VAL A 195 26.24 -1.12 -6.21
C VAL A 195 26.30 -2.50 -5.56
N ASN A 196 27.02 -3.43 -6.18
CA ASN A 196 27.15 -4.82 -5.74
C ASN A 196 25.82 -5.59 -5.63
N VAL A 197 24.78 -5.19 -6.37
CA VAL A 197 23.51 -5.92 -6.47
C VAL A 197 23.47 -6.73 -7.77
N ALA A 198 23.09 -8.01 -7.66
CA ALA A 198 22.94 -8.93 -8.77
C ALA A 198 21.56 -9.60 -8.77
N GLY A 199 21.17 -10.21 -9.90
CA GLY A 199 19.88 -10.90 -10.00
C GLY A 199 19.74 -12.07 -9.00
N ASN A 200 20.85 -12.70 -8.62
CA ASN A 200 20.87 -13.75 -7.60
C ASN A 200 20.38 -13.29 -6.22
N ASP A 201 20.58 -12.02 -5.86
CA ASP A 201 20.12 -11.49 -4.57
C ASP A 201 18.59 -11.45 -4.49
N VAL A 202 17.94 -11.12 -5.61
CA VAL A 202 16.47 -11.13 -5.74
C VAL A 202 15.95 -12.57 -5.72
N VAL A 203 16.60 -13.49 -6.44
CA VAL A 203 16.24 -14.92 -6.42
C VAL A 203 16.39 -15.51 -5.01
N ALA A 204 17.42 -15.10 -4.28
CA ALA A 204 17.64 -15.48 -2.88
C ALA A 204 16.58 -14.90 -1.92
N GLY A 205 15.79 -13.91 -2.34
CA GLY A 205 14.76 -13.27 -1.51
C GLY A 205 15.36 -12.26 -0.53
N ASN A 206 16.44 -11.57 -0.90
CA ASN A 206 17.04 -10.55 -0.05
C ASN A 206 16.10 -9.35 0.13
N LYS A 207 15.35 -9.36 1.25
CA LYS A 207 14.28 -8.38 1.56
C LYS A 207 14.76 -6.94 1.48
N LYS A 208 15.93 -6.64 2.05
CA LYS A 208 16.54 -5.31 2.06
C LYS A 208 16.81 -4.79 0.64
N LEU A 209 17.35 -5.63 -0.24
CA LEU A 209 17.66 -5.24 -1.62
C LEU A 209 16.39 -5.11 -2.46
N ILE A 210 15.39 -5.97 -2.25
CA ILE A 210 14.08 -5.88 -2.89
C ILE A 210 13.39 -4.56 -2.52
N VAL A 211 13.30 -4.26 -1.21
CA VAL A 211 12.74 -2.99 -0.70
C VAL A 211 13.48 -1.79 -1.27
N ALA A 212 14.83 -1.81 -1.26
CA ALA A 212 15.62 -0.70 -1.76
C ALA A 212 15.40 -0.45 -3.27
N PHE A 213 15.26 -1.53 -4.05
CA PHE A 213 14.93 -1.42 -5.47
C PHE A 213 13.52 -0.85 -5.69
N LEU A 214 12.52 -1.39 -4.99
CA LEU A 214 11.13 -0.98 -5.13
C LEU A 214 10.91 0.47 -4.68
N TRP A 215 11.61 0.91 -3.63
CA TRP A 215 11.63 2.31 -3.21
C TRP A 215 12.15 3.22 -4.33
N GLN A 216 13.31 2.90 -4.91
CA GLN A 216 13.88 3.69 -6.00
C GLN A 216 12.95 3.71 -7.21
N LEU A 217 12.32 2.58 -7.53
CA LEU A 217 11.36 2.48 -8.62
C LEU A 217 10.11 3.33 -8.39
N MET A 218 9.50 3.24 -7.20
CA MET A 218 8.33 4.04 -6.83
C MET A 218 8.68 5.54 -6.86
N ARG A 219 9.79 5.95 -6.23
CA ARG A 219 10.25 7.35 -6.24
C ARG A 219 10.49 7.85 -7.67
N PHE A 220 11.21 7.07 -8.48
CA PHE A 220 11.51 7.46 -9.86
C PHE A 220 10.24 7.59 -10.70
N SER A 221 9.28 6.66 -10.57
CA SER A 221 8.00 6.76 -11.27
C SER A 221 7.22 8.03 -10.93
N MET A 222 7.19 8.42 -9.66
CA MET A 222 6.53 9.66 -9.21
C MET A 222 7.20 10.91 -9.80
N LEU A 223 8.54 10.93 -9.83
CA LEU A 223 9.29 12.04 -10.43
C LEU A 223 9.07 12.13 -11.95
N GLN A 224 8.97 11.00 -12.65
CA GLN A 224 8.63 10.99 -14.08
C GLN A 224 7.19 11.49 -14.33
N LEU A 225 6.24 11.14 -13.47
CA LEU A 225 4.88 11.68 -13.55
C LEU A 225 4.86 13.21 -13.39
N LEU A 226 5.58 13.74 -12.40
CA LEU A 226 5.71 15.18 -12.20
C LEU A 226 6.41 15.87 -13.39
N LYS A 227 7.48 15.27 -13.94
CA LYS A 227 8.20 15.79 -15.12
C LYS A 227 7.31 15.86 -16.35
N ASN A 228 6.39 14.91 -16.53
CA ASN A 228 5.52 14.83 -17.69
C ASN A 228 4.44 15.94 -17.73
N LEU A 229 4.20 16.66 -16.62
CA LEU A 229 3.30 17.81 -16.56
C LEU A 229 3.99 19.08 -17.12
N ARG A 230 4.39 18.98 -18.40
CA ARG A 230 5.32 19.80 -19.23
C ARG A 230 5.31 21.33 -19.07
N SER A 231 4.34 21.96 -18.43
CA SER A 231 4.30 23.43 -18.28
C SER A 231 5.18 23.96 -17.15
N TYR A 232 5.45 23.17 -16.11
CA TYR A 232 6.02 23.72 -14.87
C TYR A 232 7.54 23.70 -14.76
N SER A 233 8.21 22.73 -15.39
CA SER A 233 9.66 22.58 -15.19
C SER A 233 10.53 23.20 -16.27
N HIS A 234 9.96 23.73 -17.37
CA HIS A 234 10.71 24.18 -18.55
C HIS A 234 11.79 23.15 -19.00
N GLY A 235 11.51 21.86 -18.83
CA GLY A 235 12.45 20.78 -19.14
C GLY A 235 13.49 20.47 -18.05
N LYS A 236 13.50 21.18 -16.91
CA LYS A 236 14.32 20.84 -15.74
C LYS A 236 13.77 19.61 -15.01
N GLU A 237 14.67 18.87 -14.38
CA GLU A 237 14.31 17.75 -13.51
C GLU A 237 13.75 18.27 -12.18
N ILE A 238 12.64 17.71 -11.74
CA ILE A 238 12.03 18.04 -10.44
C ILE A 238 12.79 17.26 -9.37
N THR A 239 13.35 18.00 -8.40
CA THR A 239 14.07 17.46 -7.26
C THR A 239 13.21 17.44 -6.00
N ASP A 240 13.67 16.72 -4.97
CA ASP A 240 13.00 16.69 -3.66
C ASP A 240 12.90 18.12 -3.06
N ALA A 241 13.88 18.99 -3.33
CA ALA A 241 13.87 20.39 -2.89
C ALA A 241 12.78 21.21 -3.60
N ASP A 242 12.53 20.95 -4.88
CA ASP A 242 11.45 21.63 -5.62
C ASP A 242 10.07 21.27 -5.06
N ILE A 243 9.87 20.01 -4.69
CA ILE A 243 8.63 19.52 -4.07
C ILE A 243 8.43 20.19 -2.69
N LEU A 244 9.50 20.28 -1.89
CA LEU A 244 9.50 20.95 -0.59
C LEU A 244 9.12 22.43 -0.71
N ASN A 245 9.81 23.15 -1.60
CA ASN A 245 9.59 24.58 -1.85
C ASN A 245 8.18 24.84 -2.40
N TRP A 246 7.71 24.01 -3.32
CA TRP A 246 6.35 24.09 -3.84
C TRP A 246 5.32 23.99 -2.72
N ALA A 247 5.45 23.01 -1.83
CA ALA A 247 4.49 22.77 -0.75
C ALA A 247 4.42 23.94 0.22
N ASN A 248 5.58 24.44 0.68
CA ASN A 248 5.66 25.62 1.56
C ASN A 248 5.06 26.87 0.89
N ASN A 249 5.38 27.11 -0.39
CA ASN A 249 4.85 28.24 -1.14
C ASN A 249 3.33 28.15 -1.33
N LYS A 250 2.80 26.95 -1.58
CA LYS A 250 1.36 26.70 -1.77
C LYS A 250 0.58 26.97 -0.48
N VAL A 251 1.09 26.50 0.67
CA VAL A 251 0.51 26.77 2.00
C VAL A 251 0.58 28.27 2.31
N LYS A 252 1.72 28.92 2.10
CA LYS A 252 1.89 30.36 2.35
C LYS A 252 0.94 31.22 1.52
N LYS A 253 0.75 30.90 0.23
CA LYS A 253 -0.19 31.61 -0.67
C LYS A 253 -1.66 31.47 -0.22
N SER A 254 -2.00 30.46 0.56
CA SER A 254 -3.35 30.28 1.14
C SER A 254 -3.60 31.11 2.42
N GLY A 255 -2.62 31.90 2.86
CA GLY A 255 -2.70 32.70 4.09
C GLY A 255 -2.37 31.92 5.37
N ARG A 256 -1.88 30.68 5.24
CA ARG A 256 -1.45 29.85 6.36
C ARG A 256 0.05 30.01 6.63
N THR A 257 0.45 29.74 7.88
CA THR A 257 1.81 30.04 8.37
C THR A 257 2.67 28.80 8.60
N THR A 258 2.10 27.58 8.54
CA THR A 258 2.90 26.38 8.71
C THR A 258 3.85 26.17 7.54
N GLN A 259 5.02 25.63 7.84
CA GLN A 259 6.07 25.34 6.88
C GLN A 259 6.85 24.12 7.37
N MET A 260 7.50 23.43 6.43
CA MET A 260 8.43 22.33 6.74
C MET A 260 9.83 22.67 6.22
N GLU A 261 10.84 22.48 7.06
CA GLU A 261 12.25 22.68 6.67
C GLU A 261 12.80 21.50 5.86
N SER A 262 12.24 20.31 6.08
CA SER A 262 12.57 19.09 5.35
C SER A 262 11.47 18.05 5.53
N PHE A 263 11.48 17.00 4.71
CA PHE A 263 10.58 15.85 4.89
C PHE A 263 10.88 15.00 6.14
N LYS A 264 11.87 15.39 6.96
CA LYS A 264 12.22 14.77 8.25
C LYS A 264 11.76 15.61 9.45
N ASP A 265 11.15 16.76 9.21
CA ASP A 265 10.75 17.68 10.28
C ASP A 265 9.72 17.01 11.21
N LYS A 266 10.04 16.94 12.50
CA LYS A 266 9.19 16.31 13.52
C LYS A 266 7.87 17.05 13.72
N SER A 267 7.79 18.34 13.35
CA SER A 267 6.56 19.11 13.36
C SER A 267 5.47 18.48 12.49
N LEU A 268 5.85 17.76 11.43
CA LEU A 268 4.93 17.09 10.50
C LEU A 268 4.09 15.99 11.17
N SER A 269 4.53 15.46 12.31
CA SER A 269 3.82 14.40 13.04
C SER A 269 2.42 14.80 13.52
N ASN A 270 2.15 16.11 13.68
CA ASN A 270 0.82 16.61 14.05
C ASN A 270 -0.18 16.60 12.88
N GLY A 271 0.29 16.44 11.64
CA GLY A 271 -0.52 16.40 10.42
C GLY A 271 -1.08 17.75 9.94
N VAL A 272 -0.96 18.82 10.72
CA VAL A 272 -1.59 20.12 10.42
C VAL A 272 -1.08 20.68 9.09
N PHE A 273 0.23 20.60 8.82
CA PHE A 273 0.82 21.05 7.57
C PHE A 273 0.17 20.40 6.33
N PHE A 274 -0.07 19.09 6.36
CA PHE A 274 -0.69 18.39 5.22
C PHE A 274 -2.15 18.75 5.04
N LEU A 275 -2.89 19.00 6.13
CA LEU A 275 -4.28 19.44 6.07
C LEU A 275 -4.39 20.87 5.52
N GLU A 276 -3.46 21.76 5.89
CA GLU A 276 -3.34 23.09 5.29
C GLU A 276 -2.96 23.01 3.81
N LEU A 277 -2.01 22.14 3.44
CA LEU A 277 -1.63 21.92 2.06
C LEU A 277 -2.79 21.39 1.21
N LEU A 278 -3.55 20.40 1.71
CA LEU A 278 -4.73 19.86 1.04
C LEU A 278 -5.82 20.93 0.89
N THR A 279 -6.04 21.75 1.92
CA THR A 279 -6.96 22.91 1.85
C THR A 279 -6.51 23.92 0.80
N ALA A 280 -5.21 24.17 0.69
CA ALA A 280 -4.65 25.10 -0.29
C ALA A 280 -4.77 24.58 -1.74
N VAL A 281 -4.77 23.25 -1.92
CA VAL A 281 -4.95 22.61 -3.22
C VAL A 281 -6.43 22.55 -3.62
N GLU A 282 -7.29 22.13 -2.69
CA GLU A 282 -8.74 22.07 -2.90
C GLU A 282 -9.45 22.53 -1.61
N PRO A 283 -9.99 23.75 -1.55
CA PRO A 283 -10.54 24.30 -0.31
C PRO A 283 -11.73 23.52 0.29
N ARG A 284 -12.43 22.71 -0.51
CA ARG A 284 -13.67 22.03 -0.08
C ARG A 284 -13.46 20.63 0.52
N VAL A 285 -12.24 20.11 0.54
CA VAL A 285 -12.02 18.69 0.92
C VAL A 285 -11.67 18.49 2.40
N VAL A 286 -11.28 19.56 3.09
CA VAL A 286 -10.92 19.53 4.52
C VAL A 286 -12.00 20.23 5.34
N ASP A 287 -12.64 19.47 6.23
CA ASP A 287 -13.51 19.98 7.29
C ASP A 287 -12.67 20.22 8.54
N TRP A 288 -12.41 21.49 8.83
CA TRP A 288 -11.60 21.92 9.96
C TRP A 288 -12.24 21.62 11.33
N ASN A 289 -13.54 21.28 11.40
CA ASN A 289 -14.16 20.84 12.65
C ASN A 289 -13.69 19.44 13.09
N LEU A 290 -13.17 18.64 12.16
CA LEU A 290 -12.64 17.30 12.44
C LEU A 290 -11.15 17.32 12.77
N VAL A 291 -10.47 18.44 12.52
CA VAL A 291 -9.02 18.58 12.68
C VAL A 291 -8.66 18.89 14.12
N THR A 292 -7.73 18.13 14.68
CA THR A 292 -7.20 18.35 16.03
C THR A 292 -5.86 19.08 15.97
N LYS A 293 -5.34 19.50 17.13
CA LYS A 293 -4.02 20.13 17.22
C LYS A 293 -2.86 19.15 17.02
N GLY A 294 -3.10 17.83 17.12
CA GLY A 294 -2.05 16.82 17.00
C GLY A 294 -1.08 16.80 18.19
N GLU A 295 -1.56 17.10 19.40
CA GLU A 295 -0.74 17.10 20.62
C GLU A 295 -0.58 15.69 21.21
N THR A 296 -1.67 14.92 21.27
CA THR A 296 -1.69 13.52 21.73
C THR A 296 -1.48 12.53 20.58
N ASP A 297 -1.14 11.28 20.90
CA ASP A 297 -0.96 10.25 19.87
C ASP A 297 -2.28 9.88 19.19
N GLU A 298 -3.40 9.93 19.91
CA GLU A 298 -4.75 9.77 19.35
C GLU A 298 -5.09 10.90 18.36
N ASP A 299 -4.75 12.15 18.72
CA ASP A 299 -4.97 13.32 17.87
C ASP A 299 -4.17 13.21 16.57
N LYS A 300 -2.87 12.89 16.68
CA LYS A 300 -1.98 12.68 15.53
C LYS A 300 -2.50 11.57 14.63
N LYS A 301 -2.96 10.46 15.22
CA LYS A 301 -3.53 9.33 14.48
C LYS A 301 -4.82 9.69 13.77
N SER A 302 -5.69 10.48 14.41
CA SER A 302 -6.91 11.00 13.80
C SER A 302 -6.58 11.88 12.59
N ASN A 303 -5.69 12.87 12.76
CA ASN A 303 -5.24 13.75 11.68
C ASN A 303 -4.58 12.97 10.54
N ALA A 304 -3.66 12.05 10.84
CA ALA A 304 -2.98 11.21 9.85
C ALA A 304 -3.95 10.34 9.04
N THR A 305 -4.92 9.71 9.69
CA THR A 305 -5.98 8.94 9.02
C THR A 305 -6.84 9.84 8.12
N TYR A 306 -7.13 11.05 8.59
CA TYR A 306 -7.90 12.02 7.83
C TYR A 306 -7.14 12.53 6.59
N ILE A 307 -5.86 12.87 6.72
CA ILE A 307 -4.98 13.26 5.60
C ILE A 307 -5.00 12.21 4.49
N ILE A 308 -4.81 10.94 4.84
CA ILE A 308 -4.79 9.85 3.86
C ILE A 308 -6.14 9.72 3.17
N SER A 309 -7.23 9.83 3.92
CA SER A 309 -8.59 9.74 3.37
C SER A 309 -8.90 10.89 2.41
N VAL A 310 -8.53 12.12 2.78
CA VAL A 310 -8.73 13.32 1.97
C VAL A 310 -7.85 13.31 0.71
N ALA A 311 -6.56 12.96 0.85
CA ALA A 311 -5.64 12.86 -0.28
C ALA A 311 -6.13 11.81 -1.30
N ARG A 312 -6.60 10.64 -0.83
CA ARG A 312 -7.21 9.63 -1.72
C ARG A 312 -8.51 10.11 -2.35
N LYS A 313 -9.35 10.84 -1.60
CA LYS A 313 -10.61 11.41 -2.11
C LYS A 313 -10.38 12.37 -3.28
N ILE A 314 -9.30 13.15 -3.25
CA ILE A 314 -8.92 14.03 -4.37
C ILE A 314 -8.20 13.29 -5.50
N GLY A 315 -7.92 11.98 -5.38
CA GLY A 315 -7.30 11.19 -6.44
C GLY A 315 -5.80 10.95 -6.29
N CYS A 316 -5.20 11.28 -5.13
CA CYS A 316 -3.82 10.89 -4.85
C CYS A 316 -3.72 9.37 -4.68
N SER A 317 -2.94 8.71 -5.54
CA SER A 317 -2.69 7.27 -5.46
C SER A 317 -1.54 6.96 -4.49
N ILE A 318 -1.85 6.95 -3.19
CA ILE A 318 -0.89 6.81 -2.09
C ILE A 318 -1.11 5.55 -1.24
N PHE A 319 -0.02 4.94 -0.77
CA PHE A 319 -0.01 3.66 -0.04
C PHE A 319 0.59 3.73 1.37
N LEU A 320 0.91 4.93 1.86
CA LEU A 320 1.37 5.13 3.23
C LEU A 320 0.27 4.84 4.28
N LEU A 321 0.71 4.53 5.50
CA LEU A 321 -0.14 4.35 6.66
C LEU A 321 -0.16 5.59 7.56
N PRO A 322 -1.15 5.74 8.47
CA PRO A 322 -1.16 6.84 9.43
C PRO A 322 0.14 6.93 10.24
N GLU A 323 0.70 5.77 10.61
CA GLU A 323 1.95 5.68 11.37
C GLU A 323 3.14 6.29 10.62
N ASP A 324 3.16 6.25 9.28
CA ASP A 324 4.22 6.89 8.49
C ASP A 324 4.21 8.42 8.59
N VAL A 325 3.04 9.02 8.85
CA VAL A 325 2.93 10.46 9.11
C VAL A 325 3.36 10.78 10.54
N ILE A 326 2.88 10.00 11.51
CA ILE A 326 3.16 10.19 12.94
C ILE A 326 4.67 10.03 13.23
N GLU A 327 5.30 9.01 12.67
CA GLU A 327 6.74 8.73 12.85
C GLU A 327 7.64 9.62 11.96
N VAL A 328 7.02 10.34 11.01
CA VAL A 328 7.69 11.19 10.02
C VAL A 328 8.64 10.36 9.15
N ASN A 329 8.07 9.35 8.48
CA ASN A 329 8.77 8.54 7.50
C ASN A 329 9.01 9.38 6.23
N GLN A 330 10.20 9.98 6.13
CA GLN A 330 10.60 10.89 5.04
C GLN A 330 10.26 10.39 3.63
N LYS A 331 10.36 9.07 3.39
CA LYS A 331 10.09 8.46 2.08
C LYS A 331 8.60 8.57 1.72
N MET A 332 7.75 8.28 2.69
CA MET A 332 6.30 8.32 2.55
C MET A 332 5.78 9.76 2.54
N ILE A 333 6.37 10.63 3.35
CA ILE A 333 6.08 12.07 3.35
C ILE A 333 6.41 12.72 1.99
N LEU A 334 7.57 12.40 1.41
CA LEU A 334 7.93 12.85 0.07
C LEU A 334 6.90 12.37 -0.96
N THR A 335 6.54 11.08 -0.91
CA THR A 335 5.58 10.48 -1.85
C THR A 335 4.18 11.11 -1.73
N LEU A 336 3.72 11.37 -0.50
CA LEU A 336 2.47 12.07 -0.23
C LEU A 336 2.48 13.48 -0.83
N THR A 337 3.52 14.25 -0.52
CA THR A 337 3.65 15.65 -0.99
C THR A 337 3.73 15.71 -2.51
N ALA A 338 4.53 14.83 -3.12
CA ALA A 338 4.66 14.70 -4.57
C ALA A 338 3.33 14.32 -5.23
N SER A 339 2.56 13.41 -4.63
CA SER A 339 1.24 13.03 -5.17
C SER A 339 0.23 14.17 -5.08
N ILE A 340 0.24 14.96 -4.01
CA ILE A 340 -0.61 16.15 -3.86
C ILE A 340 -0.20 17.21 -4.90
N MET A 341 1.10 17.42 -5.10
CA MET A 341 1.63 18.30 -6.14
C MET A 341 1.18 17.86 -7.53
N TYR A 342 1.33 16.57 -7.85
CA TYR A 342 0.91 16.01 -9.13
C TYR A 342 -0.57 16.28 -9.41
N PHE A 343 -1.45 16.01 -8.44
CA PHE A 343 -2.87 16.31 -8.58
C PHE A 343 -3.16 17.80 -8.81
N CYS A 344 -2.53 18.69 -8.03
CA CYS A 344 -2.70 20.13 -8.18
C CYS A 344 -2.29 20.61 -9.58
N LEU A 345 -1.19 20.07 -10.12
CA LEU A 345 -0.67 20.45 -11.44
C LEU A 345 -1.50 19.90 -12.59
N GLN A 346 -2.11 18.72 -12.43
CA GLN A 346 -3.03 18.18 -13.43
C GLN A 346 -4.25 19.09 -13.65
N GLN A 347 -4.81 19.66 -12.58
CA GLN A 347 -5.95 20.58 -12.69
C GLN A 347 -5.61 21.89 -13.43
N GLN A 348 -4.35 22.33 -13.39
CA GLN A 348 -3.92 23.57 -14.05
C GLN A 348 -3.69 23.39 -15.55
N GLY A 349 -3.50 22.16 -16.04
CA GLY A 349 -3.30 21.85 -17.45
C GLY A 349 -4.58 21.83 -18.30
N GLU A 350 -5.76 21.98 -17.70
CA GLU A 350 -7.06 21.95 -18.39
C GLU A 350 -7.71 23.34 -18.58
N GLY A 351 -7.03 24.44 -18.21
CA GLY A 351 -7.49 25.82 -18.44
C GLY A 351 -6.99 26.41 -19.78
N PRO A 352 -7.76 27.27 -20.47
CA PRO A 352 -7.30 27.95 -21.67
C PRO A 352 -6.25 29.01 -21.29
N ASP A 353 -5.14 29.04 -22.04
CA ASP A 353 -4.04 30.03 -22.07
C ASP A 353 -4.00 31.05 -20.93
N ASP A 354 -2.93 31.02 -20.13
CA ASP A 354 -2.46 32.26 -19.51
C ASP A 354 -0.93 32.35 -19.48
N SER A 355 -0.47 33.40 -20.16
CA SER A 355 0.91 33.80 -20.45
C SER A 355 1.69 34.33 -19.23
N ASP A 356 1.18 34.19 -18.01
CA ASP A 356 1.69 34.94 -16.86
C ASP A 356 2.86 34.28 -16.11
N LEU A 357 3.12 32.99 -16.31
CA LEU A 357 4.24 32.31 -15.61
C LEU A 357 5.63 32.49 -16.25
N ALA A 358 5.71 32.91 -17.53
CA ALA A 358 7.01 33.16 -18.18
C ALA A 358 7.78 34.34 -17.54
N SER A 359 7.08 35.19 -16.79
CA SER A 359 7.67 36.31 -16.05
C SER A 359 8.26 35.94 -14.68
N GLU A 360 7.85 34.81 -14.08
CA GLU A 360 8.19 34.45 -12.70
C GLU A 360 9.60 33.85 -12.54
N VAL A 361 10.14 33.19 -13.56
CA VAL A 361 11.48 32.56 -13.48
C VAL A 361 12.61 33.52 -13.88
N SER A 362 12.33 34.48 -14.77
CA SER A 362 13.34 35.46 -15.20
C SER A 362 13.76 36.40 -14.07
N ARG A 363 12.89 36.63 -13.07
CA ARG A 363 13.23 37.45 -11.89
C ARG A 363 14.08 36.72 -10.84
N LEU A 364 14.11 35.39 -10.87
CA LEU A 364 14.91 34.59 -9.94
C LEU A 364 16.40 34.47 -10.34
N SER A 365 16.79 35.02 -11.51
CA SER A 365 18.13 34.83 -12.08
C SER A 365 19.03 36.08 -12.05
N VAL A 366 18.57 37.24 -11.54
CA VAL A 366 19.30 38.51 -11.69
C VAL A 366 19.94 39.06 -10.39
N ASP A 367 19.56 38.60 -9.20
CA ASP A 367 20.15 39.12 -7.93
C ASP A 367 21.41 38.36 -7.49
N GLY A 368 22.33 38.14 -8.43
CA GLY A 368 23.58 37.41 -8.23
C GLY A 368 24.81 38.12 -8.78
N SER A 369 24.91 39.44 -8.68
CA SER A 369 26.18 40.15 -8.92
C SER A 369 26.36 41.29 -7.93
N VAL A 370 27.14 41.01 -6.88
CA VAL A 370 27.81 42.02 -6.06
C VAL A 370 28.81 42.75 -6.96
N SER A 371 28.66 44.06 -7.14
CA SER A 371 29.70 44.91 -7.70
C SER A 371 30.22 45.85 -6.62
N ASP A 372 31.48 45.62 -6.23
CA ASP A 372 32.34 46.51 -5.46
C ASP A 372 32.30 47.94 -6.01
N ALA A 373 32.01 48.91 -5.13
CA ALA A 373 32.28 50.31 -5.37
C ALA A 373 33.37 50.78 -4.39
N ALA A 374 34.60 50.85 -4.88
CA ALA A 374 35.68 51.60 -4.23
C ALA A 374 35.60 53.10 -4.65
N PRO A 375 35.99 54.05 -3.79
CA PRO A 375 35.85 55.47 -4.06
C PRO A 375 37.02 56.02 -4.88
N SER A 376 36.73 56.87 -5.86
CA SER A 376 37.73 57.61 -6.66
C SER A 376 38.23 58.85 -5.90
N PRO A 377 39.53 59.22 -6.03
CA PRO A 377 40.07 60.41 -5.40
C PRO A 377 39.83 61.67 -6.24
N GLN A 378 39.72 62.79 -5.54
CA GLN A 378 39.74 64.15 -6.08
C GLN A 378 41.09 64.43 -6.78
N ALA A 379 41.05 65.14 -7.90
CA ALA A 379 42.19 65.88 -8.42
C ALA A 379 41.72 67.26 -8.91
N GLU A 380 42.38 68.26 -8.36
CA GLU A 380 42.38 69.68 -8.71
C GLU A 380 42.92 69.87 -10.13
N ASP A 381 42.18 70.60 -10.97
CA ASP A 381 42.53 71.90 -11.61
C ASP A 381 41.58 72.21 -12.78
#